data_AF-B4DGF3-F1
#
_entry.id   AF-B4DGF3-F1
#
_cell.length_a   1.000
_cell.length_b   1.000
_cell.length_c   1.000
_cell.angle_alpha   90.00
_cell.angle_beta   90.00
_cell.angle_gamma   90.00
#
_symmetry.space_group_name_H-M   'P 1'
#
loop_
_entity.id
_entity.type
_entity.pdbx_description
1 polymer ?
#
loop_
_entity_poly.entity_id
_entity_poly.type
_entity_poly.pdbx_seq_one_letter_code
_entity_poly.pdbx_strand_id
1 'polypeptide(L)'
;MVAAATSSLCEAANASVQGHASEEKLISSAKQVAASTAQLLVACKVKADQDSEAMRRLQVMVTDAGGKILLLERAAGNAVKRASDNLVRAAQKAAFGKADDDDVVVKTKFVGGIAQIIAAQEEMLKKERELEEARKKLAQIRQQQYKFLPTELREDEG
;
A
#
# COMPACT_ATOMS: atom_id res chain seq x y z
N MET A 1 6.55 11.06 -27.94
CA MET A 1 6.92 10.76 -26.54
C MET A 1 5.72 10.23 -25.74
N VAL A 2 4.63 10.99 -25.58
CA VAL A 2 3.41 10.51 -24.87
C VAL A 2 2.84 9.24 -25.49
N ALA A 3 2.66 9.22 -26.82
CA ALA A 3 2.12 8.06 -27.53
C ALA A 3 2.92 6.76 -27.32
N ALA A 4 4.25 6.87 -27.27
CA ALA A 4 5.12 5.72 -27.01
C ALA A 4 4.96 5.24 -25.56
N ALA A 5 4.91 6.15 -24.59
CA ALA A 5 4.70 5.81 -23.19
C ALA A 5 3.34 5.14 -22.93
N THR A 6 2.26 5.61 -23.59
CA THR A 6 0.94 4.97 -23.50
C THR A 6 0.90 3.61 -24.19
N SER A 7 1.61 3.42 -25.31
CA SER A 7 1.73 2.10 -25.95
C SER A 7 2.42 1.10 -25.02
N SER A 8 3.57 1.48 -24.43
CA SER A 8 4.28 0.64 -23.47
C SER A 8 3.45 0.35 -22.20
N LEU A 9 2.65 1.30 -21.73
CA LEU A 9 1.72 1.07 -20.63
C LEU A 9 0.64 0.04 -21.00
N CYS A 10 0.12 0.08 -22.22
CA CYS A 10 -0.88 -0.87 -22.71
C CYS A 10 -0.30 -2.29 -22.81
N GLU A 11 0.90 -2.42 -23.36
CA GLU A 11 1.62 -3.69 -23.43
C GLU A 11 1.94 -4.26 -22.04
N ALA A 12 2.42 -3.42 -21.12
CA ALA A 12 2.67 -3.81 -19.74
C ALA A 12 1.39 -4.21 -19.00
N ALA A 13 0.28 -3.51 -19.23
CA ALA A 13 -1.02 -3.83 -18.65
C ALA A 13 -1.57 -5.16 -19.19
N ASN A 14 -1.48 -5.39 -20.51
CA ASN A 14 -1.91 -6.63 -21.12
C ASN A 14 -1.10 -7.83 -20.58
N ALA A 15 0.23 -7.69 -20.51
CA ALA A 15 1.08 -8.73 -19.96
C ALA A 15 0.88 -8.93 -18.44
N SER A 16 0.51 -7.88 -17.69
CA SER A 16 0.16 -7.98 -16.26
C SER A 16 -1.15 -8.72 -16.03
N VAL A 17 -2.18 -8.48 -16.86
CA VAL A 17 -3.47 -9.19 -16.80
C VAL A 17 -3.30 -10.67 -17.18
N GLN A 18 -2.38 -10.97 -18.09
CA GLN A 18 -2.03 -12.35 -18.47
C GLN A 18 -1.09 -13.04 -17.46
N GLY A 19 -0.64 -12.35 -16.40
CA GLY A 19 0.23 -12.90 -15.37
C GLY A 19 1.70 -13.07 -15.78
N HIS A 20 2.12 -12.51 -16.91
CA HIS A 20 3.47 -12.63 -17.47
C HIS A 20 4.38 -11.43 -17.16
N ALA A 21 3.84 -10.29 -16.72
CA ALA A 21 4.62 -9.07 -16.46
C ALA A 21 4.95 -8.84 -14.99
N SER A 22 6.17 -8.36 -14.75
CA SER A 22 6.62 -7.77 -13.48
C SER A 22 5.85 -6.47 -13.19
N GLU A 23 5.27 -6.32 -12.00
CA GLU A 23 4.54 -5.12 -11.57
C GLU A 23 5.37 -3.84 -11.68
N GLU A 24 6.69 -3.94 -11.55
CA GLU A 24 7.62 -2.83 -11.73
C GLU A 24 7.58 -2.22 -13.14
N LYS A 25 7.36 -3.04 -14.19
CA LYS A 25 7.21 -2.56 -15.57
C LYS A 25 5.90 -1.79 -15.75
N LEU A 26 4.83 -2.24 -15.11
CA LEU A 26 3.55 -1.54 -15.13
C LEU A 26 3.64 -0.18 -14.40
N ILE A 27 4.26 -0.19 -13.22
CA ILE A 27 4.47 1.01 -12.39
C ILE A 27 5.35 2.04 -13.09
N SER A 28 6.48 1.62 -13.66
CA SER A 28 7.39 2.51 -14.38
C SER A 28 6.73 3.11 -15.62
N SER A 29 6.02 2.30 -16.41
CA SER A 29 5.28 2.77 -17.59
C SER A 29 4.18 3.77 -17.22
N ALA A 30 3.44 3.54 -16.14
CA ALA A 30 2.40 4.45 -15.65
C ALA A 30 2.98 5.82 -15.23
N LYS A 31 4.08 5.81 -14.48
CA LYS A 31 4.79 7.04 -14.07
C LYS A 31 5.31 7.81 -15.29
N GLN A 32 5.81 7.11 -16.30
CA GLN A 32 6.30 7.71 -17.53
C GLN A 32 5.17 8.36 -18.35
N VAL A 33 3.97 7.76 -18.37
CA VAL A 33 2.77 8.38 -18.99
C VAL A 33 2.39 9.66 -18.26
N ALA A 34 2.36 9.66 -16.93
CA ALA A 34 2.08 10.87 -16.14
C ALA A 34 3.10 11.98 -16.42
N ALA A 35 4.39 11.66 -16.39
CA ALA A 35 5.48 12.62 -16.62
C ALA A 35 5.46 13.19 -18.03
N SER A 36 5.33 12.35 -19.05
CA SER A 36 5.30 12.78 -20.46
C SER A 36 4.04 13.61 -20.77
N THR A 37 2.90 13.29 -20.16
CA THR A 37 1.66 14.08 -20.29
C THR A 37 1.81 15.44 -19.63
N ALA A 38 2.42 15.51 -18.44
CA ALA A 38 2.70 16.78 -17.76
C ALA A 38 3.63 17.67 -18.60
N GLN A 39 4.70 17.10 -19.18
CA GLN A 39 5.61 17.82 -20.07
C GLN A 39 4.89 18.34 -21.32
N LEU A 40 4.07 17.51 -21.98
CA LEU A 40 3.29 17.93 -23.13
C LEU A 40 2.36 19.10 -22.78
N LEU A 41 1.68 19.02 -21.63
CA LEU A 41 0.82 20.09 -21.17
C LEU A 41 1.62 21.38 -20.95
N VAL A 42 2.78 21.32 -20.27
CA VAL A 42 3.66 22.49 -20.08
C VAL A 42 4.08 23.08 -21.42
N ALA A 43 4.46 22.25 -22.40
CA ALA A 43 4.81 22.70 -23.75
C ALA A 43 3.63 23.38 -24.47
N CYS A 44 2.42 22.83 -24.35
CA CYS A 44 1.21 23.47 -24.87
C CYS A 44 0.93 24.83 -24.22
N LYS A 45 1.39 25.07 -22.97
CA LYS A 45 1.20 26.37 -22.29
C LYS A 45 1.95 27.50 -22.98
N VAL A 46 3.16 27.22 -23.48
CA VAL A 46 4.12 28.24 -23.90
C VAL A 46 3.70 28.89 -25.22
N LYS A 47 2.80 28.26 -25.98
CA LYS A 47 2.36 28.72 -27.31
C LYS A 47 0.83 28.80 -27.50
N ALA A 48 0.02 28.39 -26.52
CA ALA A 48 -1.43 28.39 -26.67
C ALA A 48 -2.08 29.62 -26.04
N ASP A 49 -3.11 30.12 -26.71
CA ASP A 49 -4.02 31.13 -26.18
C ASP A 49 -4.79 30.55 -24.97
N GLN A 50 -4.71 31.22 -23.82
CA GLN A 50 -5.28 30.74 -22.56
C GLN A 50 -6.81 30.72 -22.59
N ASP A 51 -7.43 31.51 -23.47
CA ASP A 51 -8.87 31.58 -23.64
C ASP A 51 -9.42 30.64 -24.73
N SER A 52 -8.57 29.81 -25.34
CA SER A 52 -9.02 28.80 -26.30
C SER A 52 -9.86 27.71 -25.61
N GLU A 53 -10.92 27.24 -26.29
CA GLU A 53 -11.77 26.13 -25.83
C GLU A 53 -10.94 24.85 -25.56
N ALA A 54 -9.89 24.62 -26.36
CA ALA A 54 -8.95 23.52 -26.15
C ALA A 54 -8.13 23.66 -24.85
N MET A 55 -7.74 24.89 -24.49
CA MET A 55 -7.04 25.17 -23.23
C MET A 55 -7.98 25.04 -22.04
N ARG A 56 -9.24 25.51 -22.18
CA ARG A 56 -10.31 25.32 -21.18
C ARG A 56 -10.60 23.84 -20.93
N ARG A 57 -10.68 22.99 -21.95
CA ARG A 57 -10.84 21.53 -21.77
C ARG A 57 -9.66 20.87 -21.06
N LEU A 58 -8.47 21.43 -21.25
CA LEU A 58 -7.27 20.99 -20.53
C LEU A 58 -7.18 21.56 -19.11
N GLN A 59 -8.05 22.48 -18.69
CA GLN A 59 -7.97 23.26 -17.45
C GLN A 59 -9.22 23.06 -16.56
N VAL A 60 -9.05 22.82 -15.26
CA VAL A 60 -10.14 22.97 -14.28
C VAL A 60 -10.00 24.35 -13.68
N MET A 61 -11.03 25.18 -13.83
CA MET A 61 -11.17 26.35 -12.97
C MET A 61 -11.76 25.87 -11.65
N VAL A 62 -10.93 25.74 -10.62
CA VAL A 62 -11.42 25.57 -9.25
C VAL A 62 -11.63 26.98 -8.71
N THR A 63 -12.90 27.38 -8.63
CA THR A 63 -13.29 28.60 -7.93
C THR A 63 -13.40 28.29 -6.44
N ASP A 64 -12.74 29.09 -5.61
CA ASP A 64 -13.05 29.12 -4.18
C ASP A 64 -14.52 29.56 -3.96
N ALA A 65 -15.08 29.29 -2.78
CA ALA A 65 -16.44 29.66 -2.37
C ALA A 65 -16.73 31.17 -2.53
N GLY A 66 -15.70 32.01 -2.62
CA GLY A 66 -15.79 33.44 -2.97
C GLY A 66 -15.66 33.78 -4.46
N GLY A 67 -15.72 32.80 -5.38
CA GLY A 67 -15.61 33.01 -6.83
C GLY A 67 -14.20 33.37 -7.33
N LYS A 68 -13.20 33.41 -6.45
CA LYS A 68 -11.81 33.70 -6.81
C LYS A 68 -11.18 32.47 -7.45
N ILE A 69 -10.73 32.58 -8.69
CA ILE A 69 -9.90 31.56 -9.35
C ILE A 69 -8.56 31.54 -8.60
N LEU A 70 -8.35 30.53 -7.75
CA LEU A 70 -7.14 30.47 -6.93
C LEU A 70 -6.05 29.59 -7.52
N LEU A 71 -6.36 28.59 -8.34
CA LEU A 71 -5.33 27.79 -9.03
C LEU A 71 -5.87 27.23 -10.34
N LEU A 72 -5.12 27.42 -11.42
CA LEU A 72 -5.38 26.82 -12.74
C LEU A 72 -4.73 25.44 -12.82
N GLU A 73 -5.33 24.43 -12.19
CA GLU A 73 -4.86 23.04 -12.35
C GLU A 73 -5.52 22.37 -13.56
N ARG A 74 -4.72 21.65 -14.35
CA ARG A 74 -5.17 21.07 -15.62
C ARG A 74 -6.03 19.82 -15.43
N ALA A 75 -7.27 19.83 -15.91
CA ALA A 75 -8.24 18.74 -15.77
C ALA A 75 -7.70 17.41 -16.29
N ALA A 76 -7.19 17.43 -17.52
CA ALA A 76 -6.64 16.24 -18.16
C ALA A 76 -5.35 15.79 -17.49
N GLY A 77 -4.45 16.72 -17.13
CA GLY A 77 -3.18 16.38 -16.48
C GLY A 77 -3.37 15.81 -15.07
N ASN A 78 -4.28 16.40 -14.29
CA ASN A 78 -4.62 15.93 -12.94
C ASN A 78 -5.36 14.60 -13.00
N ALA A 79 -6.27 14.42 -13.97
CA ALA A 79 -6.93 13.13 -14.19
C ALA A 79 -5.92 12.03 -14.56
N VAL A 80 -4.99 12.30 -15.49
CA VAL A 80 -3.95 11.33 -15.88
C VAL A 80 -3.00 11.04 -14.72
N LYS A 81 -2.61 12.06 -13.93
CA LYS A 81 -1.80 11.86 -12.73
C LYS A 81 -2.52 11.00 -11.71
N ARG A 82 -3.78 11.31 -11.37
CA ARG A 82 -4.60 10.51 -10.43
C ARG A 82 -4.80 9.09 -10.93
N ALA A 83 -5.08 8.89 -12.22
CA ALA A 83 -5.24 7.57 -12.80
C ALA A 83 -3.94 6.76 -12.72
N SER A 84 -2.80 7.39 -13.02
CA SER A 84 -1.48 6.76 -12.92
C SER A 84 -1.13 6.42 -11.46
N ASP A 85 -1.37 7.33 -10.52
CA ASP A 85 -1.12 7.10 -9.09
C ASP A 85 -2.00 5.98 -8.53
N ASN A 86 -3.28 5.93 -8.93
CA ASN A 86 -4.19 4.84 -8.55
C ASN A 86 -3.74 3.50 -9.13
N LEU A 87 -3.28 3.48 -10.38
CA LEU A 87 -2.74 2.28 -11.01
C LEU A 87 -1.47 1.80 -10.31
N VAL A 88 -0.57 2.72 -9.93
CA VAL A 88 0.64 2.39 -9.16
C VAL A 88 0.27 1.81 -7.80
N ARG A 89 -0.68 2.41 -7.08
CA ARG A 89 -1.16 1.86 -5.80
C ARG A 89 -1.77 0.49 -5.96
N ALA A 90 -2.59 0.27 -6.99
CA ALA A 90 -3.19 -1.03 -7.27
C ALA A 90 -2.12 -2.09 -7.63
N ALA A 91 -1.13 -1.72 -8.43
CA ALA A 91 -0.02 -2.60 -8.80
C ALA A 91 0.90 -2.91 -7.62
N GLN A 92 1.19 -1.93 -6.76
CA GLN A 92 1.89 -2.15 -5.50
C GLN A 92 1.09 -3.05 -4.57
N LYS A 93 -0.23 -2.81 -4.43
CA LYS A 93 -1.09 -3.67 -3.62
C LYS A 93 -1.18 -5.10 -4.20
N ALA A 94 -1.13 -5.29 -5.51
CA ALA A 94 -1.03 -6.63 -6.11
C ALA A 94 0.32 -7.31 -5.83
N ALA A 95 1.43 -6.53 -5.89
CA ALA A 95 2.78 -7.02 -5.64
C ALA A 95 3.01 -7.43 -4.18
N PHE A 96 2.49 -6.62 -3.25
CA PHE A 96 2.64 -6.83 -1.81
C PHE A 96 1.46 -7.59 -1.17
N GLY A 97 0.28 -7.57 -1.79
CA GLY A 97 -0.97 -8.17 -1.28
C GLY A 97 -1.13 -9.66 -1.55
N LYS A 98 -0.15 -10.33 -2.18
CA LYS A 98 -0.07 -11.80 -2.09
C LYS A 98 0.21 -12.32 -0.67
N ALA A 99 0.47 -11.44 0.30
CA ALA A 99 0.63 -11.78 1.71
C ALA A 99 -0.54 -11.34 2.62
N ASP A 100 -1.49 -10.51 2.15
CA ASP A 100 -2.54 -9.90 3.00
C ASP A 100 -3.90 -9.84 2.26
N ASP A 101 -4.43 -10.99 1.82
CA ASP A 101 -5.84 -11.11 1.43
C ASP A 101 -6.76 -11.15 2.69
N ASP A 102 -6.47 -10.28 3.66
CA ASP A 102 -7.27 -10.05 4.87
C ASP A 102 -7.44 -8.54 5.15
N ASP A 103 -7.35 -7.69 4.12
CA ASP A 103 -7.64 -6.25 4.23
C ASP A 103 -9.14 -5.97 4.01
N VAL A 104 -9.86 -6.18 5.11
CA VAL A 104 -11.23 -5.79 5.42
C VAL A 104 -11.68 -4.51 4.71
N VAL A 105 -12.63 -4.66 3.80
CA VAL A 105 -13.40 -3.56 3.20
C VAL A 105 -14.19 -2.85 4.31
N VAL A 106 -13.68 -1.71 4.76
CA VAL A 106 -14.39 -0.78 5.64
C VAL A 106 -15.59 -0.19 4.89
N LYS A 107 -16.75 -0.79 5.09
CA LYS A 107 -18.05 -0.12 4.89
C LYS A 107 -18.89 -0.24 6.16
N THR A 108 -18.86 0.85 6.91
CA THR A 108 -19.99 1.45 7.64
C THR A 108 -20.55 0.71 8.86
N LYS A 109 -20.27 1.31 10.02
CA LYS A 109 -21.14 1.54 11.20
C LYS A 109 -21.10 0.49 12.34
N PHE A 110 -20.44 0.89 13.42
CA PHE A 110 -20.55 0.46 14.83
C PHE A 110 -20.20 -0.97 15.26
N VAL A 111 -20.24 -1.99 14.41
CA VAL A 111 -19.90 -3.38 14.82
C VAL A 111 -18.41 -3.73 14.63
N GLY A 112 -17.67 -2.92 13.86
CA GLY A 112 -16.23 -3.13 13.63
C GLY A 112 -15.35 -2.92 14.87
N GLY A 113 -15.72 -2.02 15.78
CA GLY A 113 -14.92 -1.75 16.98
C GLY A 113 -14.96 -2.90 17.98
N ILE A 114 -16.13 -3.50 18.21
CA ILE A 114 -16.27 -4.64 19.13
C ILE A 114 -15.57 -5.87 18.56
N ALA A 115 -15.68 -6.12 17.24
CA ALA A 115 -14.97 -7.22 16.59
C ALA A 115 -13.44 -7.07 16.69
N GLN A 116 -12.91 -5.85 16.51
CA GLN A 116 -11.47 -5.57 16.66
C GLN A 116 -10.98 -5.78 18.10
N ILE A 117 -11.77 -5.38 19.09
CA ILE A 117 -11.45 -5.59 20.51
C ILE A 117 -11.47 -7.08 20.84
N ILE A 118 -12.46 -7.84 20.36
CA ILE A 118 -12.54 -9.30 20.59
C ILE A 118 -11.35 -10.01 19.92
N ALA A 119 -11.02 -9.65 18.68
CA ALA A 119 -9.86 -10.23 17.97
C ALA A 119 -8.54 -9.92 18.69
N ALA A 120 -8.36 -8.67 19.16
CA ALA A 120 -7.18 -8.29 19.94
C ALA A 120 -7.11 -9.03 21.29
N GLN A 121 -8.25 -9.23 21.96
CA GLN A 121 -8.35 -10.01 23.20
C GLN A 121 -8.04 -11.49 22.97
N GLU A 122 -8.53 -12.07 21.86
CA GLU A 122 -8.24 -13.46 21.48
C GLU A 122 -6.74 -13.65 21.17
N GLU A 123 -6.13 -12.72 20.43
CA GLU A 123 -4.70 -12.76 20.13
C GLU A 123 -3.86 -12.61 21.40
N MET A 124 -4.27 -11.75 22.33
CA MET A 124 -3.65 -11.61 23.64
C MET A 124 -3.71 -12.92 24.44
N LEU A 125 -4.89 -13.53 24.53
CA LEU A 125 -5.10 -14.81 25.23
C LEU A 125 -4.26 -15.95 24.64
N LYS A 126 -4.12 -15.98 23.31
CA LYS A 126 -3.28 -16.96 22.62
C LYS A 126 -1.81 -16.78 23.00
N LYS A 127 -1.30 -15.54 23.00
CA LYS A 127 0.06 -15.22 23.42
C LYS A 127 0.30 -15.52 24.90
N GLU A 128 -0.68 -15.30 25.76
CA GLU A 128 -0.60 -15.68 27.18
C GLU A 128 -0.46 -17.19 27.37
N ARG A 129 -1.25 -17.99 26.65
CA ARG A 129 -1.14 -19.46 26.68
C ARG A 129 0.23 -19.95 26.19
N GLU A 130 0.71 -19.40 25.07
CA GLU A 130 2.04 -19.74 24.53
C GLU A 130 3.16 -19.38 25.52
N LEU A 131 3.06 -18.22 26.18
CA LEU A 131 4.01 -17.80 27.20
C LEU A 131 3.98 -18.70 28.43
N GLU A 132 2.80 -19.16 28.85
CA GLU A 132 2.65 -20.10 29.95
C GLU A 132 3.22 -21.49 29.62
N GLU A 133 3.00 -21.99 28.40
CA GLU A 133 3.62 -23.22 27.92
C GLU A 133 5.14 -23.12 27.86
N ALA A 134 5.68 -22.00 27.39
CA ALA A 134 7.12 -21.75 27.39
C ALA A 134 7.69 -21.72 28.81
N ARG A 135 6.98 -21.08 29.76
CA ARG A 135 7.34 -21.09 31.19
C ARG A 135 7.32 -22.51 31.77
N LYS A 136 6.31 -23.32 31.44
CA LYS A 136 6.22 -24.71 31.91
C LYS A 136 7.35 -25.58 31.35
N LYS A 137 7.69 -25.43 30.07
CA LYS A 137 8.86 -26.10 29.46
C LYS A 137 10.16 -25.68 30.14
N LEU A 138 10.35 -24.39 30.40
CA LEU A 138 11.53 -23.90 31.12
C LEU A 138 11.62 -24.45 32.54
N ALA A 139 10.49 -24.52 33.26
CA ALA A 139 10.43 -25.12 34.59
C ALA A 139 10.72 -26.62 34.57
N GLN A 140 10.22 -27.36 33.58
CA GLN A 140 10.54 -28.78 33.39
C GLN A 140 12.02 -29.00 33.10
N ILE A 141 12.64 -28.18 32.24
CA ILE A 141 14.08 -28.24 31.96
C ILE A 141 14.89 -27.97 33.23
N ARG A 142 14.51 -26.95 34.02
CA ARG A 142 15.16 -26.68 35.32
C ARG A 142 15.00 -27.84 36.29
N GLN A 143 13.81 -28.43 36.42
CA GLN A 143 13.60 -29.61 37.28
C GLN A 143 14.40 -30.83 36.81
N GLN A 144 14.49 -31.05 35.51
CA GLN A 144 15.34 -32.11 34.95
C GLN A 144 16.82 -31.84 35.25
N GLN A 145 17.30 -30.59 35.16
CA GLN A 145 18.65 -30.23 35.61
C GLN A 145 18.87 -30.51 37.10
N TYR A 146 17.90 -30.26 37.98
CA TYR A 146 18.02 -30.61 39.41
C TYR A 146 17.96 -32.13 39.66
N LYS A 147 17.22 -32.90 38.85
CA LYS A 147 17.21 -34.37 38.93
C LYS A 147 18.44 -35.04 38.30
N PHE A 148 19.11 -34.36 37.37
CA PHE A 148 20.37 -34.77 36.75
C PHE A 148 21.60 -34.13 37.39
N LEU A 149 21.44 -33.35 38.46
CA LEU A 149 22.56 -32.98 39.31
C LEU A 149 23.05 -34.26 39.99
N PRO A 150 24.30 -34.71 39.76
CA PRO A 150 24.84 -35.88 40.44
C PRO A 150 24.75 -35.69 41.94
N THR A 151 24.37 -36.75 42.66
CA THR A 151 24.33 -36.84 44.13
C THR A 151 25.73 -36.72 44.78
N GLU A 152 26.73 -36.14 44.11
CA GLU A 152 28.14 -36.12 44.52
C GLU A 152 28.60 -34.81 45.18
N LEU A 153 27.70 -33.93 45.61
CA LEU A 153 28.05 -32.79 46.49
C LEU A 153 26.97 -32.51 47.54
N ARG A 154 26.53 -33.56 48.24
CA ARG A 154 26.09 -33.36 49.62
C ARG A 154 26.89 -34.30 50.51
N GLU A 155 28.18 -33.96 50.63
CA GLU A 155 28.97 -34.31 51.80
C GLU A 155 28.18 -33.89 53.05
N ASP A 156 28.18 -34.81 54.03
CA ASP A 156 27.81 -34.55 55.41
C ASP A 156 28.39 -33.22 55.89
N GLU A 157 27.64 -32.47 56.71
CA GLU A 157 28.11 -31.92 57.98
C GLU A 157 26.91 -31.35 58.78
N GLY A 158 26.74 -31.88 60.01
CA GLY A 158 26.30 -31.13 61.20
C GLY A 158 24.83 -30.80 61.37
#